data_AF-R7S5U0-F1
#
_entry.id   AF-R7S5U0-F1
#
_cell.length_a   1.000
_cell.length_b   1.000
_cell.length_c   1.000
_cell.angle_alpha   90.00
_cell.angle_beta   90.00
_cell.angle_gamma   90.00
#
_symmetry.space_group_name_H-M   'P 1'
#
loop_
_entity.id
_entity.type
_entity.pdbx_description
1 polymer ?
#
loop_
_entity_poly.entity_id
_entity_poly.type
_entity_poly.pdbx_seq_one_letter_code
_entity_poly.pdbx_strand_id
1 'polypeptide(L)'
;MRAVWRARAAAIAVGVSRLALEEEKVRLANANKKRVRGSTKIKGRIVVAQELKAHFEEEERVAAEKEREAREKEHAKAVEAAEREARIVQAASSRVFNQPLNAYRTREDVLGLAQALHVNDKGPVRAIIPRIHISRHTKILLRTLASQAYSSSPDAPPMEPAPIPHHIQHL
;
A
#
# COMPACT_ATOMS: atom_id res chain seq x y z
N MET A 1 -26.95 -92.82 -35.09
CA MET A 1 -27.39 -91.52 -34.54
C MET A 1 -26.32 -90.75 -33.74
N ARG A 2 -25.49 -91.38 -32.88
CA ARG A 2 -24.47 -90.66 -32.07
C ARG A 2 -23.36 -89.97 -32.87
N ALA A 3 -22.96 -90.50 -34.02
CA ALA A 3 -21.90 -89.93 -34.86
C ALA A 3 -22.28 -88.57 -35.47
N VAL A 4 -23.53 -88.43 -35.92
CA VAL A 4 -24.05 -87.17 -36.51
C VAL A 4 -24.10 -86.06 -35.46
N TRP A 5 -24.50 -86.40 -34.23
CA TRP A 5 -24.51 -85.46 -33.10
C TRP A 5 -23.10 -84.97 -32.73
N ARG A 6 -22.11 -85.88 -32.71
CA ARG A 6 -20.70 -85.51 -32.44
C ARG A 6 -20.11 -84.63 -33.53
N ALA A 7 -20.37 -84.93 -34.80
CA ALA A 7 -19.90 -84.10 -35.92
C ALA A 7 -20.51 -82.69 -35.88
N ARG A 8 -21.79 -82.58 -35.55
CA ARG A 8 -22.50 -81.30 -35.47
C ARG A 8 -22.04 -80.47 -34.26
N ALA A 9 -21.80 -81.10 -33.12
CA ALA A 9 -21.21 -80.45 -31.95
C ALA A 9 -19.77 -79.96 -32.22
N ALA A 10 -18.96 -80.74 -32.91
CA ALA A 10 -17.60 -80.35 -33.30
C ALA A 10 -17.60 -79.15 -34.26
N ALA A 11 -18.50 -79.12 -35.25
CA ALA A 11 -18.63 -78.00 -36.18
C ALA A 11 -19.04 -76.70 -35.47
N ILE A 12 -19.95 -76.77 -34.50
CA ILE A 12 -20.35 -75.61 -33.69
C ILE A 12 -19.18 -75.14 -32.82
N ALA A 13 -18.46 -76.05 -32.16
CA ALA A 13 -17.30 -75.71 -31.35
C ALA A 13 -16.21 -74.99 -32.17
N VAL A 14 -15.90 -75.49 -33.37
CA VAL A 14 -14.93 -74.85 -34.27
C VAL A 14 -15.41 -73.47 -34.73
N GLY A 15 -16.70 -73.31 -35.02
CA GLY A 15 -17.29 -72.01 -35.39
C GLY A 15 -17.19 -70.98 -34.26
N VAL A 16 -17.51 -71.37 -33.03
CA VAL A 16 -17.42 -70.52 -31.83
C VAL A 16 -15.98 -70.13 -31.54
N SER A 17 -15.03 -71.08 -31.63
CA SER A 17 -13.60 -70.79 -31.45
C SER A 17 -13.06 -69.81 -32.49
N ARG A 18 -13.56 -69.88 -33.74
CA ARG A 18 -13.14 -68.96 -34.80
C ARG A 18 -13.66 -67.53 -34.58
N LEU A 19 -14.90 -67.38 -34.11
CA LEU A 19 -15.47 -66.08 -33.78
C LEU A 19 -14.75 -65.42 -32.59
N ALA A 20 -14.47 -66.19 -31.54
CA ALA A 20 -13.73 -65.69 -30.37
C ALA A 20 -12.33 -65.18 -30.74
N LEU A 21 -11.66 -65.86 -31.68
CA LEU A 21 -10.32 -65.49 -32.14
C LEU A 21 -10.34 -64.21 -32.98
N GLU A 22 -11.37 -64.01 -33.81
CA GLU A 22 -11.55 -62.76 -34.57
C GLU A 22 -11.91 -61.58 -33.65
N GLU A 23 -12.73 -61.79 -32.62
CA GLU A 23 -13.03 -60.75 -31.62
C GLU A 23 -11.77 -60.33 -30.84
N GLU A 24 -10.92 -61.29 -30.47
CA GLU A 24 -9.67 -61.00 -29.76
C GLU A 24 -8.69 -60.23 -30.66
N LYS A 25 -8.57 -60.60 -31.94
CA LYS A 25 -7.77 -59.85 -32.92
C LYS A 25 -8.24 -58.39 -33.04
N VAL A 26 -9.54 -58.15 -33.08
CA VAL A 26 -10.09 -56.77 -33.15
C VAL A 26 -9.81 -56.00 -31.86
N ARG A 27 -9.93 -56.64 -30.69
CA ARG A 27 -9.57 -56.02 -29.39
C ARG A 27 -8.09 -55.65 -29.34
N LEU A 28 -7.20 -56.56 -29.75
CA LEU A 28 -5.76 -56.31 -29.80
C LEU A 28 -5.40 -55.23 -30.83
N ALA A 29 -6.05 -55.22 -32.00
CA ALA A 29 -5.87 -54.16 -32.99
C ALA A 29 -6.30 -52.79 -32.46
N ASN A 30 -7.39 -52.71 -31.70
CA ASN A 30 -7.86 -51.47 -31.08
C ASN A 30 -6.99 -51.04 -29.88
N ALA A 31 -6.47 -51.98 -29.10
CA ALA A 31 -5.52 -51.70 -28.02
C ALA A 31 -4.16 -51.22 -28.55
N ASN A 32 -3.71 -51.76 -29.68
CA ASN A 32 -2.44 -51.39 -30.32
C ASN A 32 -2.54 -50.13 -31.20
N LYS A 33 -3.74 -49.62 -31.47
CA LYS A 33 -3.89 -48.28 -32.08
C LYS A 33 -3.35 -47.24 -31.10
N LYS A 34 -2.15 -46.73 -31.39
CA LYS A 34 -1.58 -45.59 -30.67
C LYS A 34 -2.59 -44.46 -30.64
N ARG A 35 -3.07 -44.07 -29.44
CA ARG A 35 -3.92 -42.88 -29.28
C ARG A 35 -3.10 -41.68 -29.74
N VAL A 36 -3.44 -41.14 -30.91
CA VAL A 36 -2.86 -39.89 -31.40
C VAL A 36 -3.36 -38.79 -30.48
N ARG A 37 -2.57 -38.49 -29.45
CA ARG A 37 -2.80 -37.42 -28.49
C ARG A 37 -2.38 -36.10 -29.15
N GLY A 38 -2.98 -35.80 -30.30
CA GLY A 38 -2.86 -34.50 -30.95
C GLY A 38 -3.80 -33.55 -30.24
N SER A 39 -3.27 -32.53 -29.57
CA SER A 39 -4.05 -31.37 -29.19
C SER A 39 -4.48 -30.68 -30.49
N THR A 40 -5.66 -31.03 -31.01
CA THR A 40 -6.34 -30.19 -31.98
C THR A 40 -6.59 -28.86 -31.27
N LYS A 41 -5.85 -27.81 -31.65
CA LYS A 41 -6.12 -26.44 -31.19
C LYS A 41 -7.54 -26.09 -31.61
N ILE A 42 -8.51 -26.30 -30.72
CA ILE A 42 -9.86 -25.77 -30.88
C ILE A 42 -9.71 -24.26 -30.73
N LYS A 43 -9.72 -23.53 -31.86
CA LYS A 43 -9.83 -22.07 -31.85
C LYS A 43 -11.27 -21.74 -31.45
N GLY A 44 -11.53 -21.62 -30.16
CA GLY A 44 -12.78 -21.08 -29.65
C GLY A 44 -12.93 -19.64 -30.11
N ARG A 45 -14.04 -19.32 -30.78
CA ARG A 45 -14.48 -17.94 -31.00
C ARG A 45 -15.47 -17.61 -29.91
N ILE A 46 -15.12 -16.66 -29.04
CA ILE A 46 -16.04 -16.14 -28.04
C ILE A 46 -16.97 -15.17 -28.77
N VAL A 47 -18.20 -15.61 -29.02
CA VAL A 47 -19.25 -14.75 -29.56
C VAL A 47 -19.99 -14.19 -28.36
N VAL A 48 -19.76 -12.92 -28.06
CA VAL A 48 -20.51 -12.19 -27.04
C VAL A 48 -21.82 -11.73 -27.68
N ALA A 49 -22.96 -12.15 -27.12
CA ALA A 49 -24.26 -11.66 -27.55
C ALA A 49 -24.32 -10.13 -27.37
N GLN A 50 -24.97 -9.42 -28.29
CA GLN A 50 -25.04 -7.95 -28.26
C GLN A 50 -25.62 -7.43 -26.92
N GLU A 51 -26.52 -8.18 -26.30
CA GLU A 51 -27.11 -7.88 -24.99
C GLU A 51 -26.07 -7.92 -23.85
N LEU A 52 -25.15 -8.89 -23.87
CA LEU A 52 -24.06 -8.97 -22.90
C LEU A 52 -23.06 -7.84 -23.09
N LYS A 53 -22.82 -7.43 -24.34
CA LYS A 53 -21.96 -6.30 -24.65
C LYS A 53 -22.51 -4.99 -24.05
N ALA A 54 -23.81 -4.76 -24.18
CA ALA A 54 -24.46 -3.58 -23.59
C ALA A 54 -24.36 -3.56 -22.04
N HIS A 55 -24.50 -4.73 -21.39
CA HIS A 55 -24.36 -4.83 -19.93
C HIS A 55 -22.93 -4.51 -19.46
N PHE A 56 -21.91 -5.01 -20.15
CA PHE A 56 -20.52 -4.69 -19.81
C PHE A 56 -20.19 -3.22 -20.05
N GLU A 57 -20.69 -2.62 -21.14
CA GLU A 57 -20.51 -1.19 -21.41
C GLU A 57 -21.18 -0.32 -20.35
N GLU A 58 -22.35 -0.71 -19.84
CA GLU A 58 -23.04 0.02 -18.77
C GLU A 58 -22.32 -0.10 -17.41
N GLU A 59 -21.82 -1.29 -17.07
CA GLU A 59 -20.98 -1.49 -15.88
C GLU A 59 -19.68 -0.71 -15.95
N GLU A 60 -19.01 -0.69 -17.12
CA GLU A 60 -17.79 0.09 -17.33
C GLU A 60 -18.05 1.60 -17.20
N ARG A 61 -19.20 2.10 -17.68
CA ARG A 61 -19.57 3.51 -17.51
C ARG A 61 -19.79 3.87 -16.04
N VAL A 62 -20.50 3.04 -15.30
CA VAL A 62 -20.71 3.25 -13.85
C VAL A 62 -19.39 3.19 -13.07
N ALA A 63 -18.50 2.28 -13.44
CA ALA A 63 -17.17 2.19 -12.83
C ALA A 63 -16.32 3.43 -13.14
N ALA A 64 -16.33 3.89 -14.39
CA ALA A 64 -15.60 5.09 -14.82
C ALA A 64 -16.11 6.36 -14.13
N GLU A 65 -17.41 6.50 -13.93
CA GLU A 65 -17.99 7.63 -13.18
C GLU A 65 -17.59 7.60 -11.70
N LYS A 66 -17.67 6.44 -11.05
CA LYS A 66 -17.21 6.28 -9.66
C LYS A 66 -15.72 6.55 -9.50
N GLU A 67 -14.90 6.14 -10.47
CA GLU A 67 -13.47 6.38 -10.44
C GLU A 67 -13.16 7.88 -10.61
N ARG A 68 -13.89 8.59 -11.49
CA ARG A 68 -13.76 10.05 -11.62
C ARG A 68 -14.10 10.76 -10.31
N GLU A 69 -15.22 10.41 -9.69
CA GLU A 69 -15.58 10.97 -8.38
C GLU A 69 -14.55 10.68 -7.30
N ALA A 70 -13.98 9.46 -7.28
CA ALA A 70 -12.95 9.10 -6.31
C ALA A 70 -11.69 9.94 -6.50
N ARG A 71 -11.23 10.11 -7.75
CA ARG A 71 -10.07 10.94 -8.09
C ARG A 71 -10.29 12.41 -7.72
N GLU A 72 -11.47 12.96 -7.97
CA GLU A 72 -11.82 14.33 -7.58
C GLU A 72 -11.83 14.50 -6.06
N LYS A 73 -12.41 13.55 -5.32
CA LYS A 73 -12.42 13.54 -3.85
C LYS A 73 -11.01 13.41 -3.27
N GLU A 74 -10.16 12.59 -3.88
CA GLU A 74 -8.76 12.45 -3.49
C GLU A 74 -7.96 13.72 -3.74
N HIS A 75 -8.15 14.36 -4.90
CA HIS A 75 -7.49 15.62 -5.22
C HIS A 75 -7.93 16.73 -4.25
N ALA A 76 -9.22 16.84 -3.95
CA ALA A 76 -9.72 17.81 -2.98
C ALA A 76 -9.13 17.59 -1.57
N LYS A 77 -9.07 16.33 -1.11
CA LYS A 77 -8.44 15.98 0.17
C LYS A 77 -6.94 16.28 0.20
N ALA A 78 -6.24 16.06 -0.91
CA ALA A 78 -4.81 16.35 -1.02
C ALA A 78 -4.54 17.86 -0.93
N VAL A 79 -5.36 18.68 -1.60
CA VAL A 79 -5.27 20.15 -1.53
C VAL A 79 -5.53 20.63 -0.10
N GLU A 80 -6.60 20.14 0.54
CA GLU A 80 -6.92 20.52 1.92
C GLU A 80 -5.82 20.10 2.91
N ALA A 81 -5.25 18.91 2.73
CA ALA A 81 -4.13 18.44 3.55
C ALA A 81 -2.88 19.32 3.39
N ALA A 82 -2.55 19.71 2.15
CA ALA A 82 -1.43 20.60 1.85
C ALA A 82 -1.65 22.00 2.46
N GLU A 83 -2.86 22.54 2.38
CA GLU A 83 -3.20 23.82 3.02
C GLU A 83 -3.06 23.76 4.54
N ARG A 84 -3.53 22.68 5.18
CA ARG A 84 -3.38 22.48 6.62
C ARG A 84 -1.92 22.38 7.02
N GLU A 85 -1.11 21.65 6.26
CA GLU A 85 0.33 21.54 6.51
C GLU A 85 1.03 22.90 6.37
N ALA A 86 0.70 23.67 5.34
CA ALA A 86 1.22 25.02 5.16
C ALA A 86 0.86 25.94 6.33
N ARG A 87 -0.38 25.86 6.86
CA ARG A 87 -0.79 26.61 8.06
C ARG A 87 -0.01 26.20 9.30
N ILE A 88 0.28 24.91 9.48
CA ILE A 88 1.08 24.42 10.61
C ILE A 88 2.53 24.95 10.52
N VAL A 89 3.14 24.91 9.33
CA VAL A 89 4.50 25.42 9.11
C VAL A 89 4.57 26.93 9.34
N GLN A 90 3.59 27.68 8.84
CA GLN A 90 3.50 29.12 9.07
C GLN A 90 3.29 29.44 10.55
N ALA A 91 2.43 28.67 11.24
CA ALA A 91 2.23 28.81 12.68
C ALA A 91 3.51 28.49 13.45
N ALA A 92 4.28 27.49 13.04
CA ALA A 92 5.55 27.13 13.68
C ALA A 92 6.60 28.25 13.59
N SER A 93 6.63 29.00 12.48
CA SER A 93 7.62 30.07 12.26
C SER A 93 7.20 31.43 12.83
N SER A 94 5.91 31.74 12.87
CA SER A 94 5.40 33.07 13.26
C SER A 94 4.85 33.13 14.70
N ARG A 95 4.47 32.00 15.30
CA ARG A 95 3.78 31.99 16.59
C ARG A 95 4.75 31.83 17.75
N VAL A 96 4.58 32.66 18.77
CA VAL A 96 5.33 32.55 20.03
C VAL A 96 4.59 31.62 21.00
N PHE A 97 5.21 30.50 21.34
CA PHE A 97 4.64 29.47 22.22
C PHE A 97 4.99 29.73 23.70
N ASN A 98 4.29 30.68 24.34
CA ASN A 98 4.55 31.07 25.75
C ASN A 98 3.77 30.25 26.79
N GLN A 99 2.76 29.50 26.36
CA GLN A 99 1.90 28.76 27.28
C GLN A 99 2.52 27.41 27.69
N PRO A 100 2.16 26.86 28.87
CA PRO A 100 2.59 25.53 29.28
C PRO A 100 2.10 24.46 28.30
N LEU A 101 2.84 23.35 28.17
CA LEU A 101 2.57 22.30 27.17
C LEU A 101 1.14 21.73 27.25
N ASN A 102 0.54 21.74 28.44
CA ASN A 102 -0.82 21.26 28.71
C ASN A 102 -1.93 22.17 28.14
N ALA A 103 -1.61 23.42 27.80
CA ALA A 103 -2.57 24.35 27.22
C ALA A 103 -2.82 24.08 25.72
N TYR A 104 -1.88 23.43 25.04
CA TYR A 104 -2.01 23.05 23.64
C TYR A 104 -2.83 21.76 23.51
N ARG A 105 -4.15 21.92 23.35
CA ARG A 105 -5.08 20.79 23.22
C ARG A 105 -5.27 20.31 21.78
N THR A 106 -5.02 21.18 20.80
CA THR A 106 -5.21 20.83 19.40
C THR A 106 -3.99 20.09 18.86
N ARG A 107 -4.22 19.17 17.92
CA ARG A 107 -3.14 18.47 17.24
C ARG A 107 -2.24 19.44 16.46
N GLU A 108 -2.84 20.45 15.84
CA GLU A 108 -2.13 21.46 15.06
C GLU A 108 -1.17 22.28 15.93
N ASP A 109 -1.58 22.67 17.14
CA ASP A 109 -0.70 23.39 18.08
C ASP A 109 0.52 22.53 18.48
N VAL A 110 0.29 21.25 18.75
CA VAL A 110 1.37 20.32 19.13
C VAL A 110 2.32 20.05 17.96
N LEU A 111 1.79 19.95 16.73
CA LEU A 111 2.61 19.80 15.52
C LEU A 111 3.41 21.07 15.22
N GLY A 112 2.80 22.25 15.33
CA GLY A 112 3.50 23.53 15.16
C GLY A 112 4.62 23.69 16.19
N LEU A 113 4.39 23.28 17.44
CA LEU A 113 5.42 23.30 18.48
C LEU A 113 6.54 22.27 18.21
N ALA A 114 6.20 21.07 17.74
CA ALA A 114 7.19 20.06 17.35
C ALA A 114 8.08 20.55 16.20
N GLN A 115 7.47 21.17 15.17
CA GLN A 115 8.18 21.75 14.04
C GLN A 115 9.08 22.92 14.47
N ALA A 116 8.58 23.84 15.29
CA ALA A 116 9.36 24.96 15.83
C ALA A 116 10.58 24.50 16.66
N LEU A 117 10.47 23.35 17.32
CA LEU A 117 11.56 22.76 18.10
C LEU A 117 12.46 21.81 17.28
N HIS A 118 12.15 21.58 16.00
CA HIS A 118 12.78 20.58 15.12
C HIS A 118 12.76 19.16 15.71
N VAL A 119 11.63 18.77 16.29
CA VAL A 119 11.40 17.45 16.90
C VAL A 119 10.59 16.59 15.93
N ASN A 120 10.85 15.28 15.92
CA ASN A 120 10.11 14.33 15.10
C ASN A 120 8.61 14.34 15.45
N ASP A 121 7.81 14.81 14.49
CA ASP A 121 6.36 15.02 14.52
C ASP A 121 5.57 13.79 14.04
N LYS A 122 6.25 12.69 13.71
CA LYS A 122 5.60 11.44 13.28
C LYS A 122 4.88 10.76 14.42
N GLY A 123 3.61 10.43 14.17
CA GLY A 123 2.77 9.59 15.02
C GLY A 123 1.64 10.35 15.74
N PRO A 124 0.96 9.70 16.71
CA PRO A 124 -0.09 10.34 17.50
C PRO A 124 0.48 11.37 18.47
N VAL A 125 -0.33 12.37 18.84
CA VAL A 125 0.03 13.46 19.79
C VAL A 125 0.68 12.94 21.08
N ARG A 126 0.20 11.81 21.61
CA ARG A 126 0.74 11.16 22.82
C ARG A 126 2.21 10.76 22.69
N ALA A 127 2.68 10.47 21.48
CA ALA A 127 4.09 10.14 21.21
C ALA A 127 4.95 11.39 20.98
N ILE A 128 4.36 12.50 20.54
CA ILE A 128 5.06 13.75 20.23
C ILE A 128 5.37 14.53 21.51
N ILE A 129 4.42 14.59 22.46
CA ILE A 129 4.55 15.33 23.73
C ILE A 129 5.81 14.96 24.52
N PRO A 130 6.14 13.67 24.76
CA PRO A 130 7.36 13.30 25.46
C PRO A 130 8.63 13.77 24.75
N ARG A 131 8.65 13.72 23.41
CA ARG A 131 9.80 14.16 22.61
C ARG A 131 10.02 15.66 22.73
N ILE A 132 8.94 16.45 22.70
CA ILE A 132 8.97 17.90 22.96
C ILE A 132 9.54 18.17 24.35
N HIS A 133 9.11 17.41 25.36
CA HIS A 133 9.56 17.57 26.73
C HIS A 133 11.08 17.35 26.85
N ILE A 134 11.58 16.25 26.28
CA ILE A 134 13.01 15.93 26.26
C ILE A 134 13.81 17.04 25.55
N SER A 135 13.38 17.46 24.37
CA SER A 135 14.06 18.51 23.59
C SER A 135 14.14 19.84 24.33
N ARG A 136 13.08 20.22 25.06
CA ARG A 136 13.09 21.44 25.86
C ARG A 136 14.14 21.39 26.97
N HIS A 137 14.19 20.27 27.71
CA HIS A 137 15.16 20.09 28.79
C HIS A 137 16.59 20.06 28.27
N THR A 138 16.87 19.34 27.18
CA THR A 138 18.21 19.27 26.60
C THR A 138 18.70 20.64 26.12
N LYS A 139 17.84 21.44 25.47
CA LYS A 139 18.20 22.80 25.04
C LYS A 139 18.51 23.73 26.23
N ILE A 140 17.74 23.63 27.31
CA ILE A 140 17.99 24.41 28.53
C ILE A 140 19.35 24.03 29.11
N LEU A 141 19.62 22.72 29.26
CA LEU A 141 20.88 22.21 29.80
C LEU A 141 22.10 22.64 28.96
N LEU A 142 22.01 22.53 27.62
CA LEU A 142 23.08 22.98 26.73
C LEU A 142 23.35 24.47 26.88
N ARG A 143 22.31 25.30 27.05
CA ARG A 143 22.45 26.74 27.27
C ARG A 143 23.11 27.05 28.60
N THR A 144 22.74 26.37 29.69
CA THR A 144 23.38 26.56 30.99
C THR A 144 24.83 26.11 30.97
N LEU A 145 25.14 24.96 30.36
CA LEU A 145 26.52 24.50 30.21
C LEU A 145 27.37 25.45 29.37
N ALA A 146 26.84 25.97 28.25
CA ALA A 146 27.52 26.96 27.43
C ALA A 146 27.78 28.27 28.22
N SER A 147 26.81 28.72 29.01
CA SER A 147 26.95 29.91 29.85
C SER A 147 28.01 29.71 30.95
N GLN A 148 28.05 28.51 31.55
CA GLN A 148 29.02 28.14 32.56
C GLN A 148 30.44 28.00 31.97
N ALA A 149 30.56 27.43 30.77
CA ALA A 149 31.83 27.32 30.05
C ALA A 149 32.38 28.70 29.65
N TYR A 150 31.52 29.64 29.25
CA TYR A 150 31.90 31.01 28.95
C TYR A 150 32.37 31.77 30.19
N SER A 151 31.66 31.63 31.32
CA SER A 151 32.04 32.24 32.60
C SER A 151 33.34 31.68 33.20
N SER A 152 33.75 30.48 32.81
CA SER A 152 34.98 29.82 33.26
C SER A 152 36.15 29.98 32.29
N SER A 153 35.98 30.70 31.17
CA SER A 153 37.03 30.97 30.20
C SER A 153 37.86 32.21 30.63
N PRO A 154 39.18 32.08 30.84
CA PRO A 154 40.04 33.18 31.30
C PRO A 154 40.31 34.27 30.25
N ASP A 155 39.88 34.09 28.99
CA ASP A 155 40.09 35.02 27.86
C ASP A 155 38.77 35.57 27.27
N ALA A 156 37.68 35.56 28.05
CA ALA A 156 36.42 36.16 27.60
C ALA A 156 36.61 37.68 27.36
N PRO A 157 36.41 38.20 26.13
CA PRO A 157 36.58 39.61 25.84
C PRO A 157 35.59 40.41 26.70
N PRO A 158 36.02 41.52 27.33
CA PRO A 158 35.12 42.35 28.12
C PRO A 158 33.98 42.83 27.21
N MET A 159 32.73 42.59 27.63
CA MET A 159 31.59 43.23 26.97
C MET A 159 31.77 44.74 27.14
N GLU A 160 32.20 45.42 26.07
CA GLU A 160 32.09 46.87 25.99
C GLU A 160 30.61 47.23 26.21
N PRO A 161 30.28 48.04 27.22
CA PRO A 161 28.92 48.51 27.37
C PRO A 161 28.57 49.29 26.10
N ALA A 162 27.47 48.89 25.46
CA ALA A 162 26.97 49.58 24.27
C ALA A 162 26.93 51.09 24.53
N PRO A 163 27.43 51.92 23.59
CA PRO A 163 27.47 53.36 23.78
C PRO A 163 26.06 53.87 24.05
N ILE A 164 25.90 54.53 25.20
CA ILE A 164 24.65 55.21 25.55
C ILE A 164 24.42 56.27 24.47
N PRO A 165 23.31 56.22 23.72
CA PRO A 165 23.04 57.23 22.71
C PRO A 165 22.90 58.60 23.38
N HIS A 166 23.79 59.53 23.04
CA HIS A 166 23.87 60.90 23.59
C HIS A 166 22.67 61.80 23.24
N HIS A 167 21.51 61.26 22.82
CA HIS A 167 20.38 62.07 22.37
C HIS A 167 19.37 62.45 23.48
N ILE A 168 19.73 62.33 24.76
CA ILE A 168 18.89 62.83 25.86
C ILE A 168 19.71 63.82 26.71
N GLN A 169 19.98 65.00 26.14
CA GLN A 169 20.46 66.17 26.89
C GLN A 169 19.68 67.46 26.58
N HIS A 170 18.48 67.35 26.00
CA HIS A 170 17.57 68.49 25.91
C HIS A 170 16.16 68.07 26.30
N LEU A 171 15.87 68.26 27.59
CA LEU A 171 14.59 68.72 28.15
C LEU A 171 14.83 69.14 29.60
#